data_AF-A0A023T537-F1
#
_entry.id   AF-A0A023T537-F1
#
_cell.length_a   1.000
_cell.length_b   1.000
_cell.length_c   1.000
_cell.angle_alpha   90.00
_cell.angle_beta   90.00
_cell.angle_gamma   90.00
#
_symmetry.space_group_name_H-M   'P 1'
#
loop_
_entity.id
_entity.type
_entity.pdbx_description
1 polymer ?
#
loop_
_entity_poly.entity_id
_entity_poly.type
_entity_poly.pdbx_seq_one_letter_code
_entity_poly.pdbx_strand_id
1 'polypeptide(L)'
;TQYATAAYTDDILDNNVYYNVDYINVKYNGAANVGTDNKVKATLDVVKDIATESTLYGIETYEKFPTALEDHFGGSQRATVLAAAAGVATALATANANAGLSGWYLSMYLHKEAWGRL
;
A
#
# COMPACT_ATOMS: atom_id res chain seq x y z
N THR A 1 -4.75 -18.03 12.90
CA THR A 1 -3.55 -17.30 13.34
C THR A 1 -2.87 -16.58 12.19
N GLN A 2 -2.44 -17.28 11.13
CA GLN A 2 -1.53 -16.73 10.11
C GLN A 2 -2.13 -15.64 9.18
N TYR A 3 -3.46 -15.54 9.08
CA TYR A 3 -4.09 -14.39 8.40
C TYR A 3 -3.76 -13.05 9.06
N ALA A 4 -3.64 -13.04 10.40
CA ALA A 4 -3.36 -11.82 11.14
C ALA A 4 -1.86 -11.55 11.21
N THR A 5 -1.03 -12.58 11.46
CA THR A 5 0.44 -12.43 11.60
C THR A 5 1.05 -11.77 10.38
N ALA A 6 0.52 -12.04 9.18
CA ALA A 6 0.99 -11.41 7.95
C ALA A 6 0.98 -9.86 7.97
N ALA A 7 0.17 -9.25 8.83
CA ALA A 7 0.10 -7.79 8.96
C ALA A 7 0.93 -7.22 10.13
N TYR A 8 1.63 -8.06 10.90
CA TYR A 8 2.41 -7.62 12.06
C TYR A 8 3.70 -8.40 12.31
N THR A 9 4.10 -9.30 11.42
CA THR A 9 5.37 -10.03 11.48
C THR A 9 6.20 -9.79 10.23
N ASP A 10 7.51 -10.04 10.35
CA ASP A 10 8.47 -10.14 9.24
C ASP A 10 8.65 -8.84 8.41
N ASP A 11 8.16 -7.71 8.92
CA ASP A 11 8.29 -6.35 8.38
C ASP A 11 7.86 -6.19 6.91
N ILE A 12 7.09 -7.14 6.36
CA ILE A 12 6.66 -7.10 4.95
C ILE A 12 5.69 -5.93 4.72
N LEU A 13 4.75 -5.71 5.64
CA LEU A 13 3.84 -4.56 5.58
C LEU A 13 4.60 -3.25 5.79
N ASP A 14 5.43 -3.19 6.82
CA ASP A 14 6.23 -2.03 7.17
C ASP A 14 7.11 -1.59 6.00
N ASN A 15 7.82 -2.52 5.35
CA ASN A 15 8.63 -2.24 4.16
C ASN A 15 7.84 -1.51 3.07
N ASN A 16 6.61 -1.94 2.78
CA ASN A 16 5.78 -1.30 1.78
C ASN A 16 5.27 0.08 2.24
N VAL A 17 4.87 0.21 3.50
CA VAL A 17 4.40 1.49 4.05
C VAL A 17 5.51 2.53 4.06
N TYR A 18 6.71 2.17 4.49
CA TYR A 18 7.84 3.11 4.54
C TYR A 18 8.34 3.50 3.14
N TYR A 19 8.35 2.57 2.17
CA TYR A 19 8.56 2.93 0.77
C TYR A 19 7.57 4.01 0.30
N ASN A 20 6.28 3.83 0.60
CA ASN A 20 5.25 4.78 0.22
C ASN A 20 5.43 6.15 0.88
N VAL A 21 5.85 6.20 2.14
CA VAL A 21 6.12 7.46 2.86
C VAL A 21 7.19 8.25 2.14
N ASP A 22 8.30 7.61 1.76
CA ASP A 22 9.37 8.26 1.01
C ASP A 22 8.91 8.72 -0.37
N TYR A 23 8.16 7.87 -1.09
CA TYR A 23 7.57 8.22 -2.38
C TYR A 23 6.68 9.47 -2.28
N ILE A 24 5.77 9.50 -1.31
CA ILE A 24 4.86 10.63 -1.09
C ILE A 24 5.65 11.88 -0.70
N ASN A 25 6.64 11.75 0.18
CA ASN A 25 7.40 12.90 0.64
C ASN A 25 8.22 13.54 -0.48
N VAL A 26 8.80 12.75 -1.38
CA VAL A 26 9.53 13.26 -2.55
C VAL A 26 8.57 13.90 -3.56
N LYS A 27 7.45 13.24 -3.88
CA LYS A 27 6.56 13.68 -4.97
C LYS A 27 5.57 14.77 -4.57
N TYR A 28 5.13 14.77 -3.32
CA TYR A 28 4.09 15.65 -2.80
C TYR A 28 4.61 16.55 -1.67
N ASN A 29 5.85 17.01 -1.78
CA ASN A 29 6.46 18.03 -0.92
C ASN A 29 6.29 17.74 0.59
N GLY A 30 6.57 16.51 1.00
CA GLY A 30 6.50 16.11 2.41
C GLY A 30 5.08 15.84 2.92
N ALA A 31 4.13 15.49 2.05
CA ALA A 31 2.73 15.33 2.46
C ALA A 31 2.47 14.19 3.47
N ALA A 32 3.32 13.16 3.51
CA ALA A 32 3.22 12.10 4.51
C ALA A 32 3.76 12.50 5.89
N ASN A 33 4.50 13.62 5.98
CA ASN A 33 4.95 14.15 7.27
C ASN A 33 3.77 14.65 8.12
N VAL A 34 3.95 14.62 9.43
CA VAL A 34 2.97 15.15 10.39
C VAL A 34 2.69 16.63 10.09
N GLY A 35 1.42 16.96 9.94
CA GLY A 35 0.97 18.32 9.61
C GLY A 35 -0.44 18.33 9.01
N THR A 36 -1.10 19.48 9.09
CA THR A 36 -2.44 19.69 8.50
C THR A 36 -2.37 20.42 7.16
N ASP A 37 -1.39 21.31 6.98
CA ASP A 37 -1.35 22.24 5.86
C ASP A 37 -0.47 21.74 4.69
N ASN A 38 0.21 20.60 4.89
CA ASN A 38 1.06 19.94 3.89
C ASN A 38 0.33 18.82 3.14
N LYS A 39 -0.99 18.68 3.29
CA LYS A 39 -1.76 17.55 2.74
C LYS A 39 -2.21 17.81 1.31
N VAL A 40 -2.26 16.75 0.52
CA VAL A 40 -2.72 16.79 -0.87
C VAL A 40 -4.24 16.66 -0.91
N LYS A 41 -4.90 17.40 -1.79
CA LYS A 41 -6.34 17.27 -1.99
C LYS A 41 -6.71 15.84 -2.39
N ALA A 42 -7.68 15.25 -1.70
CA ALA A 42 -8.22 13.93 -2.04
C ALA A 42 -8.93 13.97 -3.41
N THR A 43 -8.26 13.46 -4.44
CA THR A 43 -8.81 13.29 -5.79
C THR A 43 -8.53 11.88 -6.29
N LEU A 44 -9.28 11.43 -7.30
CA LEU A 44 -9.04 10.11 -7.91
C LEU A 44 -7.65 10.00 -8.53
N ASP A 45 -7.06 11.10 -9.01
CA ASP A 45 -5.72 11.06 -9.60
C ASP A 45 -4.64 10.83 -8.53
N VAL A 46 -4.77 11.45 -7.35
CA VAL A 46 -3.88 11.20 -6.21
C VAL A 46 -4.04 9.78 -5.68
N VAL A 47 -5.27 9.29 -5.58
CA VAL A 47 -5.54 7.90 -5.18
C VAL A 47 -4.91 6.93 -6.18
N LYS A 48 -5.15 7.13 -7.48
CA LYS A 48 -4.59 6.29 -8.54
C LYS A 48 -3.07 6.29 -8.52
N ASP A 49 -2.45 7.46 -8.32
CA ASP A 49 -1.00 7.58 -8.27
C ASP A 49 -0.39 6.77 -7.11
N ILE A 50 -0.78 7.10 -5.87
CA ILE A 50 -0.18 6.53 -4.67
C ILE A 50 -0.50 5.04 -4.53
N ALA A 51 -1.77 4.65 -4.74
CA ALA A 51 -2.16 3.26 -4.55
C ALA A 51 -1.63 2.34 -5.66
N THR A 52 -1.50 2.83 -6.90
CA THR A 52 -0.89 2.03 -7.99
C THR A 52 0.59 1.82 -7.70
N GLU A 53 1.33 2.88 -7.39
CA GLU A 53 2.74 2.80 -7.04
C GLU A 53 2.97 1.83 -5.86
N SER A 54 2.21 2.02 -4.77
CA SER A 54 2.28 1.16 -3.59
C SER A 54 2.04 -0.30 -3.92
N THR A 55 1.04 -0.59 -4.76
CA THR A 55 0.65 -1.96 -5.07
C THR A 55 1.66 -2.63 -5.98
N LEU A 56 2.19 -1.92 -6.98
CA LEU A 56 3.23 -2.42 -7.86
C LEU A 56 4.52 -2.72 -7.08
N TYR A 57 4.98 -1.80 -6.23
CA TYR A 57 6.15 -2.03 -5.38
C TYR A 57 6.02 -3.29 -4.52
N GLY A 58 4.87 -3.46 -3.86
CA GLY A 58 4.63 -4.64 -3.02
C GLY A 58 4.58 -5.94 -3.81
N ILE A 59 3.88 -5.95 -4.95
CA ILE A 59 3.83 -7.09 -5.87
C ILE A 59 5.24 -7.47 -6.33
N GLU A 60 6.01 -6.50 -6.82
CA GLU A 60 7.37 -6.74 -7.25
C GLU A 60 8.27 -7.21 -6.10
N THR A 61 8.02 -6.77 -4.87
CA THR A 61 8.75 -7.25 -3.69
C THR A 61 8.51 -8.73 -3.46
N TYR A 62 7.25 -9.19 -3.50
CA TYR A 62 6.94 -10.62 -3.42
C TYR A 62 7.55 -11.42 -4.59
N GLU A 63 7.62 -10.85 -5.80
CA GLU A 63 8.21 -11.50 -6.96
C GLU A 63 9.75 -11.58 -6.90
N LYS A 64 10.40 -10.53 -6.40
CA LYS A 64 11.87 -10.45 -6.26
C LYS A 64 12.38 -11.28 -5.09
N PHE A 65 11.57 -11.46 -4.05
CA PHE A 65 11.91 -12.22 -2.85
C PHE A 65 10.96 -13.42 -2.69
N PRO A 66 11.26 -14.58 -3.31
CA PRO A 66 10.44 -15.77 -3.20
C PRO A 66 10.15 -16.21 -1.76
N THR A 67 11.06 -15.89 -0.83
CA THR A 67 10.86 -16.14 0.61
C THR A 67 9.68 -15.34 1.19
N ALA A 68 9.47 -14.09 0.76
CA ALA A 68 8.32 -13.30 1.19
C ALA A 68 7.01 -13.86 0.60
N LEU A 69 7.07 -14.38 -0.62
CA LEU A 69 5.91 -15.02 -1.27
C LEU A 69 5.54 -16.35 -0.58
N GLU A 70 6.54 -17.11 -0.13
CA GLU A 70 6.36 -18.33 0.66
C GLU A 70 5.86 -18.05 2.08
N ASP A 71 6.39 -17.00 2.73
CA ASP A 71 5.94 -16.53 4.04
C ASP A 71 4.43 -16.18 4.01
N HIS A 72 4.05 -15.29 3.09
CA HIS A 72 2.65 -14.98 2.82
C HIS A 72 2.09 -15.90 1.73
N PHE A 73 2.11 -17.21 1.97
CA PHE A 73 1.64 -18.23 1.02
C PHE A 73 0.18 -18.03 0.58
N GLY A 74 -0.67 -17.51 1.45
CA GLY A 74 -2.09 -17.24 1.17
C GLY A 74 -2.30 -15.94 0.39
N GLY A 75 -3.11 -15.98 -0.66
CA GLY A 75 -3.52 -14.78 -1.43
C GLY A 75 -4.06 -13.68 -0.53
N SER A 76 -5.00 -14.01 0.37
CA SER A 76 -5.59 -13.02 1.27
C SER A 76 -4.57 -12.36 2.22
N GLN A 77 -3.48 -13.03 2.61
CA GLN A 77 -2.41 -12.40 3.40
C GLN A 77 -1.73 -11.30 2.58
N ARG A 78 -1.35 -11.63 1.34
CA ARG A 78 -0.74 -10.67 0.41
C ARG A 78 -1.71 -9.53 0.08
N ALA A 79 -2.97 -9.84 -0.20
CA ALA A 79 -4.00 -8.83 -0.46
C ALA A 79 -4.17 -7.87 0.73
N THR A 80 -4.20 -8.38 1.96
CA THR A 80 -4.25 -7.54 3.17
C THR A 80 -3.04 -6.62 3.23
N VAL A 81 -1.83 -7.13 3.03
CA VAL A 81 -0.60 -6.33 3.14
C VAL A 81 -0.52 -5.25 2.07
N LEU A 82 -0.75 -5.61 0.80
CA LEU A 82 -0.70 -4.68 -0.33
C LEU A 82 -1.74 -3.56 -0.18
N ALA A 83 -2.99 -3.92 0.11
CA ALA A 83 -4.07 -2.95 0.22
C ALA A 83 -3.97 -2.10 1.50
N ALA A 84 -3.45 -2.67 2.60
CA ALA A 84 -3.15 -1.91 3.80
C ALA A 84 -2.10 -0.84 3.52
N ALA A 85 -0.98 -1.20 2.87
CA ALA A 85 0.05 -0.24 2.52
C ALA A 85 -0.48 0.88 1.61
N ALA A 86 -1.24 0.52 0.56
CA ALA A 86 -1.81 1.49 -0.38
C ALA A 86 -2.84 2.42 0.29
N GLY A 87 -3.69 1.85 1.15
CA GLY A 87 -4.71 2.60 1.87
C GLY A 87 -4.12 3.56 2.91
N VAL A 88 -3.16 3.07 3.71
CA VAL A 88 -2.43 3.88 4.70
C VAL A 88 -1.69 5.01 4.01
N ALA A 89 -0.95 4.73 2.95
CA ALA A 89 -0.22 5.73 2.17
C ALA A 89 -1.14 6.84 1.64
N THR A 90 -2.26 6.45 1.03
CA THR A 90 -3.22 7.41 0.48
C THR A 90 -3.88 8.25 1.58
N ALA A 91 -4.17 7.66 2.74
CA ALA A 91 -4.71 8.37 3.89
C ALA A 91 -3.67 9.36 4.49
N LEU A 92 -2.40 8.96 4.59
CA LEU A 92 -1.31 9.81 5.07
C LEU A 92 -1.12 11.05 4.19
N ALA A 93 -1.09 10.87 2.87
CA ALA A 93 -0.89 11.96 1.92
C ALA A 93 -2.04 12.97 1.92
N THR A 94 -3.27 12.52 2.15
CA THR A 94 -4.49 13.33 1.94
C THR A 94 -5.19 13.76 3.22
N ALA A 95 -4.84 13.16 4.36
CA ALA A 95 -5.61 13.24 5.60
C ALA A 95 -7.11 12.94 5.42
N ASN A 96 -7.43 12.05 4.47
CA ASN A 96 -8.80 11.66 4.16
C ASN A 96 -8.95 10.13 4.21
N ALA A 97 -9.67 9.63 5.20
CA ALA A 97 -9.85 8.18 5.41
C ALA A 97 -10.56 7.50 4.23
N ASN A 98 -11.50 8.17 3.56
CA ASN A 98 -12.21 7.61 2.40
C ASN A 98 -11.34 7.59 1.13
N ALA A 99 -10.38 8.51 1.02
CA ALA A 99 -9.33 8.40 0.00
C ALA A 99 -8.44 7.18 0.29
N GLY A 100 -8.08 6.97 1.56
CA GLY A 100 -7.43 5.73 2.02
C GLY A 100 -8.20 4.47 1.64
N LEU A 101 -9.51 4.45 1.90
CA LEU A 101 -10.38 3.34 1.52
C LEU A 101 -10.43 3.14 -0.01
N SER A 102 -10.43 4.22 -0.78
CA SER A 102 -10.35 4.16 -2.24
C SER A 102 -9.02 3.57 -2.71
N GLY A 103 -7.92 3.91 -2.04
CA GLY A 103 -6.59 3.32 -2.28
C GLY A 103 -6.53 1.83 -1.97
N TRP A 104 -7.12 1.41 -0.83
CA TRP A 104 -7.26 0.00 -0.47
C TRP A 104 -7.98 -0.81 -1.56
N TYR A 105 -9.15 -0.33 -2.01
CA TYR A 105 -9.92 -1.06 -3.01
C TYR A 105 -9.27 -1.05 -4.39
N LEU A 106 -8.61 0.04 -4.78
CA LEU A 106 -7.85 0.06 -6.02
C LEU A 106 -6.70 -0.96 -5.99
N SER A 107 -5.99 -1.08 -4.86
CA SER A 107 -4.95 -2.08 -4.67
C SER A 107 -5.47 -3.50 -4.90
N MET A 108 -6.65 -3.83 -4.37
CA MET A 108 -7.29 -5.13 -4.60
C MET A 108 -7.56 -5.40 -6.08
N TYR A 109 -8.02 -4.40 -6.84
CA TYR A 109 -8.25 -4.56 -8.28
C TYR A 109 -6.95 -4.79 -9.04
N LEU A 110 -5.91 -4.01 -8.75
CA LEU A 110 -4.60 -4.16 -9.38
C LEU A 110 -3.97 -5.52 -9.07
N HIS A 111 -4.01 -5.95 -7.81
CA HIS A 111 -3.51 -7.25 -7.37
C HIS A 111 -4.19 -8.41 -8.11
N LYS A 112 -5.53 -8.36 -8.23
CA LYS A 112 -6.30 -9.36 -8.97
C LYS A 112 -5.80 -9.51 -10.41
N GLU A 113 -5.65 -8.40 -11.11
CA GLU A 113 -5.25 -8.42 -12.52
C GLU A 113 -3.76 -8.75 -12.72
N ALA A 114 -2.91 -8.44 -11.73
CA ALA A 114 -1.49 -8.78 -11.78
C ALA A 114 -1.22 -10.29 -11.70
N TRP A 115 -1.90 -11.00 -10.79
CA TRP A 115 -1.61 -12.42 -10.52
C TRP A 115 -2.74 -13.39 -10.89
N GLY A 116 -3.83 -12.91 -11.47
CA GLY A 116 -5.00 -13.73 -11.83
C GLY A 116 -5.70 -14.37 -10.62
N ARG A 117 -5.41 -13.87 -9.42
CA ARG A 117 -5.94 -14.28 -8.11
C ARG A 117 -5.86 -13.10 -7.16
N LEU A 118 -6.56 -13.20 -6.03
CA LEU A 118 -6.48 -12.24 -4.94
C LEU A 118 -6.02 -12.92 -3.66
#